data_AF-A0A5C6EY52-F1
#
_entry.id   AF-A0A5C6EY52-F1
#
_cell.length_a   1.000
_cell.length_b   1.000
_cell.length_c   1.000
_cell.angle_alpha   90.00
_cell.angle_beta   90.00
_cell.angle_gamma   90.00
#
_symmetry.space_group_name_H-M   'P 1'
#
loop_
_entity.id
_entity.type
_entity.pdbx_description
1 polymer ?
#
loop_
_entity_poly.entity_id
_entity_poly.type
_entity_poly.pdbx_seq_one_letter_code
_entity_poly.pdbx_strand_id
1 'polypeptide(L)'
;MVEVIKVDRRKYPRSKYHVVGYEARQVFDMKISRVVMEYRAEIVEDAEGKRIHKYFEEQMGIPLSEGSVFNVNKDAHEFLEAFEGKTKEELIKSAVLHADETGMNKNGDRYWLRSASNSLWTHFFPHERRGTEAMDSIGILPQFRGILCHDHLKLYYTYTTCTHALCNAHHLRELEGVWEEDNKQRWAKETKALLEEINCAIKDAGGLLETHESEKYRQRYRAILQNAETECPPPDKTSRKGKGGRVKKDKSPESSGTITRV
;
A
#
# COMPACT_ATOMS: atom_id res chain seq x y z
N MET A 1 0.03 -16.28 -3.15
CA MET A 1 -0.33 -17.51 -2.40
C MET A 1 -1.37 -17.12 -1.37
N VAL A 2 -2.49 -17.85 -1.27
CA VAL A 2 -3.55 -17.58 -0.28
C VAL A 2 -3.54 -18.74 0.71
N GLU A 3 -3.25 -18.45 1.97
CA GLU A 3 -3.28 -19.43 3.04
C GLU A 3 -4.58 -19.29 3.84
N VAL A 4 -5.30 -20.41 4.00
CA VAL A 4 -6.58 -20.44 4.72
C VAL A 4 -6.35 -20.92 6.15
N ILE A 5 -6.46 -19.99 7.10
CA ILE A 5 -6.32 -20.30 8.53
C ILE A 5 -7.66 -20.81 9.07
N LYS A 6 -7.66 -22.04 9.61
CA LYS A 6 -8.82 -22.58 10.32
C LYS A 6 -8.92 -21.96 11.71
N VAL A 7 -10.12 -21.50 12.02
CA VAL A 7 -10.42 -20.88 13.31
C VAL A 7 -10.49 -21.93 14.42
N ASP A 8 -9.85 -21.67 15.57
CA ASP A 8 -9.94 -22.56 16.74
C ASP A 8 -11.31 -22.42 17.43
N ARG A 9 -12.25 -23.28 17.02
CA ARG A 9 -13.64 -23.27 17.48
C ARG A 9 -13.81 -23.54 18.98
N ARG A 10 -12.77 -24.04 19.67
CA ARG A 10 -12.82 -24.27 21.12
C ARG A 10 -12.81 -22.96 21.92
N LYS A 11 -12.33 -21.87 21.31
CA LYS A 11 -12.31 -20.53 21.91
C LYS A 11 -13.63 -19.79 21.76
N TYR A 12 -14.61 -20.39 21.09
CA TYR A 12 -15.93 -19.81 20.87
C TYR A 12 -17.00 -20.42 21.78
N PRO A 13 -18.10 -19.70 22.03
CA PRO A 13 -19.26 -20.25 22.72
C PRO A 13 -19.72 -21.58 22.11
N ARG A 14 -20.32 -22.45 22.91
CA ARG A 14 -20.84 -23.72 22.38
C ARG A 14 -22.04 -23.45 21.47
N SER A 15 -21.84 -23.63 20.17
CA SER A 15 -22.87 -23.50 19.14
C SER A 15 -22.51 -24.33 17.89
N LYS A 16 -23.47 -24.46 16.97
CA LYS A 16 -23.23 -25.02 15.64
C LYS A 16 -22.72 -23.93 14.71
N TYR A 17 -21.47 -24.06 14.27
CA TYR A 17 -20.83 -23.11 13.35
C TYR A 17 -20.72 -23.71 11.94
N HIS A 18 -21.12 -22.93 10.93
CA HIS A 18 -20.84 -23.18 9.52
C HIS A 18 -19.93 -22.07 8.97
N VAL A 19 -19.15 -22.37 7.93
CA VAL A 19 -18.26 -21.39 7.29
C VAL A 19 -19.12 -20.50 6.39
N VAL A 20 -19.06 -19.19 6.58
CA VAL A 20 -19.85 -18.20 5.82
C VAL A 20 -18.99 -17.29 4.93
N GLY A 21 -17.66 -17.40 5.03
CA GLY A 21 -16.71 -16.57 4.32
C GLY A 21 -15.33 -16.62 4.97
N TYR A 22 -14.41 -15.77 4.52
CA TYR A 22 -13.07 -15.63 5.05
C TYR A 22 -12.78 -14.16 5.38
N GLU A 23 -12.24 -13.86 6.56
CA GLU A 23 -11.61 -12.56 6.79
C GLU A 23 -10.21 -12.61 6.15
N ALA A 24 -9.99 -11.82 5.10
CA ALA A 24 -8.71 -11.78 4.41
C ALA A 24 -7.78 -10.72 5.02
N ARG A 25 -6.53 -11.11 5.30
CA ARG A 25 -5.44 -10.16 5.63
C ARG A 25 -4.23 -10.46 4.77
N GLN A 26 -3.68 -9.42 4.16
CA GLN A 26 -2.44 -9.51 3.39
C GLN A 26 -1.27 -9.19 4.31
N VAL A 27 -0.34 -10.13 4.45
CA VAL A 27 0.95 -9.90 5.09
C VAL A 27 1.97 -9.75 3.97
N PHE A 28 2.60 -8.58 3.90
CA PHE A 28 3.69 -8.32 2.97
C PHE A 28 5.00 -8.48 3.74
N ASP A 29 5.63 -9.65 3.61
CA ASP A 29 6.99 -9.84 4.08
C ASP A 29 7.95 -9.20 3.08
N MET A 30 8.35 -7.97 3.36
CA MET A 30 9.44 -7.32 2.64
C MET A 30 10.76 -7.92 3.09
N LYS A 31 11.19 -8.97 2.40
CA LYS A 31 12.51 -9.56 2.62
C LYS A 31 13.55 -8.77 1.83
N ILE A 32 14.13 -7.75 2.47
CA ILE A 32 15.36 -7.13 1.95
C ILE A 32 16.47 -8.16 2.15
N SER A 33 16.71 -9.00 1.14
CA SER A 33 17.77 -10.01 1.17
C SER A 33 19.08 -9.40 0.74
N ARG A 34 20.05 -9.38 1.64
CA ARG A 34 21.47 -9.23 1.30
C ARG A 34 22.08 -10.62 1.22
N VAL A 35 22.80 -10.92 0.15
CA VAL A 35 23.67 -12.11 0.10
C VAL A 35 24.90 -11.77 0.94
N VAL A 36 24.93 -12.28 2.17
CA VAL A 36 26.12 -12.25 3.02
C VAL A 36 26.76 -13.63 2.88
N MET A 37 27.96 -13.69 2.32
CA MET A 37 28.75 -14.91 2.33
C MET A 37 29.50 -14.99 3.65
N GLU A 38 29.06 -15.87 4.54
CA GLU A 38 29.78 -16.21 5.76
C GLU A 38 30.88 -17.22 5.40
N TYR A 39 32.13 -16.83 5.60
CA TYR A 39 33.24 -17.76 5.53
C TYR A 39 33.53 -18.26 6.94
N ARG A 40 33.72 -19.58 7.09
CA ARG A 40 34.14 -20.20 8.36
C ARG A 40 35.52 -20.80 8.21
N ALA A 41 36.41 -20.40 9.10
CA ALA A 41 37.71 -21.01 9.24
C ALA A 41 37.70 -21.94 10.46
N GLU A 42 38.40 -23.06 10.38
CA GLU A 42 38.63 -23.92 11.53
C GLU A 42 39.44 -23.19 12.60
N ILE A 43 39.00 -23.34 13.86
CA ILE A 43 39.79 -22.88 15.01
C ILE A 43 40.64 -24.08 15.42
N VAL A 44 41.94 -24.00 15.16
CA VAL A 44 42.91 -25.02 15.58
C VAL A 44 43.59 -24.58 16.88
N GLU A 45 43.82 -25.55 17.76
CA GLU A 45 44.48 -25.38 19.05
C GLU A 45 45.76 -26.24 19.03
N ASP A 46 46.89 -25.66 19.42
CA ASP A 46 48.14 -26.41 19.51
C ASP A 46 48.19 -27.30 20.77
N ALA A 47 49.26 -28.10 20.89
CA ALA A 47 49.45 -29.02 22.01
C ALA A 47 49.58 -28.32 23.38
N GLU A 48 49.76 -27.01 23.40
CA GLU A 48 49.92 -26.18 24.60
C GLU A 48 48.60 -25.47 24.98
N GLY A 49 47.52 -25.71 24.23
CA GLY A 49 46.20 -25.11 24.47
C GLY A 49 46.05 -23.72 23.87
N LYS A 50 46.98 -23.26 23.02
CA LYS A 50 46.89 -21.95 22.38
C LYS A 50 46.09 -22.06 21.09
N ARG A 51 45.00 -21.30 21.03
CA ARG A 51 44.15 -21.18 19.84
C ARG A 51 44.78 -20.26 18.81
N ILE A 52 44.90 -20.74 17.59
CA ILE A 52 45.27 -19.90 16.45
C ILE A 52 44.00 -19.21 15.96
N HIS A 53 43.85 -17.95 16.37
CA HIS A 53 42.81 -17.05 15.87
C HIS A 53 43.31 -16.30 14.63
N LYS A 54 42.39 -15.61 13.92
CA LYS A 54 42.66 -14.68 12.80
C LYS A 54 42.95 -15.27 11.41
N TYR A 55 42.46 -16.47 11.10
CA TYR A 55 42.58 -17.03 9.74
C TYR A 55 42.14 -16.05 8.62
N PHE A 56 41.02 -15.35 8.78
CA PHE A 56 40.56 -14.40 7.77
C PHE A 56 41.46 -13.17 7.62
N GLU A 57 41.98 -12.63 8.71
CA GLU A 57 42.85 -11.45 8.70
C GLU A 57 44.29 -11.80 8.28
N GLU A 58 44.85 -12.90 8.80
CA GLU A 58 46.26 -13.26 8.64
C GLU A 58 46.56 -14.18 7.44
N GLN A 59 45.64 -15.08 7.06
CA GLN A 59 45.85 -16.03 5.96
C GLN A 59 45.12 -15.64 4.68
N MET A 60 43.92 -15.06 4.80
CA MET A 60 43.12 -14.64 3.64
C MET A 60 43.22 -13.15 3.36
N GLY A 61 43.75 -12.33 4.28
CA GLY A 61 43.86 -10.88 4.13
C GLY A 61 42.51 -10.14 4.10
N ILE A 62 41.44 -10.73 4.64
CA ILE A 62 40.07 -10.21 4.61
C ILE A 62 39.59 -9.92 6.06
N PRO A 63 39.81 -8.69 6.57
CA PRO A 63 39.33 -8.28 7.89
C PRO A 63 37.84 -7.87 7.82
N LEU A 64 36.94 -8.85 7.70
CA LEU A 64 35.50 -8.61 7.75
C LEU A 64 34.98 -8.80 9.18
N SER A 65 34.54 -7.70 9.80
CA SER A 65 33.83 -7.68 11.08
C SER A 65 32.37 -7.26 10.89
N GLU A 66 31.52 -7.45 11.91
CA GLU A 66 30.17 -6.85 11.92
C GLU A 66 30.21 -5.33 11.72
N GLY A 67 31.24 -4.66 12.28
CA GLY A 67 31.49 -3.24 12.07
C GLY A 67 31.81 -2.90 10.60
N SER A 68 32.55 -3.76 9.89
CA SER A 68 32.82 -3.60 8.46
C SER A 68 31.54 -3.67 7.64
N VAL A 69 30.64 -4.60 7.97
CA VAL A 69 29.32 -4.74 7.31
C VAL A 69 28.44 -3.52 7.56
N PHE A 70 28.43 -3.00 8.79
CA PHE A 70 27.71 -1.79 9.15
C PHE A 70 28.24 -0.57 8.39
N ASN A 71 29.56 -0.38 8.35
CA ASN A 71 30.19 0.75 7.66
C ASN A 71 29.90 0.71 6.16
N VAL A 72 29.98 -0.46 5.51
CA VAL A 72 29.61 -0.58 4.08
C VAL A 72 28.14 -0.23 3.83
N ASN A 73 27.22 -0.58 4.74
CA ASN A 73 25.81 -0.16 4.62
C ASN A 73 25.66 1.35 4.77
N LYS A 74 26.41 1.95 5.72
CA LYS A 74 26.42 3.39 5.92
C LYS A 74 26.97 4.11 4.69
N ASP A 75 28.10 3.66 4.15
CA ASP A 75 28.69 4.22 2.95
C ASP A 75 27.73 4.09 1.76
N ALA A 76 27.10 2.93 1.56
CA ALA A 76 26.11 2.74 0.50
C ALA A 76 24.90 3.66 0.66
N HIS A 77 24.43 3.88 1.89
CA HIS A 77 23.37 4.84 2.17
C HIS A 77 23.78 6.27 1.79
N GLU A 78 24.99 6.68 2.17
CA GLU A 78 25.54 8.00 1.84
C GLU A 78 25.72 8.16 0.31
N PHE A 79 26.23 7.14 -0.39
CA PHE A 79 26.35 7.15 -1.85
C PHE A 79 25.02 7.25 -2.59
N LEU A 80 23.93 6.75 -1.98
CA LEU A 80 22.59 6.80 -2.57
C LEU A 80 21.89 8.14 -2.32
N GLU A 81 22.44 9.06 -1.54
CA GLU A 81 21.82 10.37 -1.26
C GLU A 81 21.50 11.13 -2.56
N ALA A 82 22.47 11.20 -3.48
CA ALA A 82 22.28 11.85 -4.78
C ALA A 82 21.22 11.15 -5.64
N PHE A 83 21.18 9.81 -5.58
CA PHE A 83 20.18 9.01 -6.29
C PHE A 83 18.78 9.21 -5.70
N GLU A 84 18.66 9.29 -4.38
CA GLU A 84 17.40 9.59 -3.70
C GLU A 84 16.89 10.99 -4.08
N GLY A 85 17.77 11.99 -4.06
CA GLY A 85 17.45 13.34 -4.53
C GLY A 85 16.93 13.33 -5.98
N LYS A 86 17.63 12.65 -6.88
CA LYS A 86 17.22 12.49 -8.28
C LYS A 86 15.87 11.78 -8.40
N THR A 87 15.65 10.72 -7.63
CA THR A 87 14.39 9.97 -7.60
C THR A 87 13.23 10.88 -7.22
N LYS A 88 13.39 11.69 -6.16
CA LYS A 88 12.37 12.66 -5.72
C LYS A 88 12.07 13.68 -6.82
N GLU A 89 13.10 14.24 -7.47
CA GLU A 89 12.92 15.20 -8.56
C GLU A 89 12.14 14.61 -9.74
N GLU A 90 12.46 13.39 -10.16
CA GLU A 90 11.79 12.74 -11.29
C GLU A 90 10.34 12.36 -10.94
N LEU A 91 10.06 12.00 -9.69
CA LEU A 91 8.70 11.77 -9.21
C LEU A 91 7.88 13.07 -9.14
N ILE A 92 8.49 14.20 -8.74
CA ILE A 92 7.81 15.51 -8.72
C ILE A 92 7.41 15.97 -10.13
N LYS A 93 8.27 15.70 -11.12
CA LYS A 93 8.07 16.11 -12.52
C LYS A 93 7.14 15.17 -13.30
N SER A 94 6.73 14.03 -12.73
CA SER A 94 5.96 13.03 -13.47
C SER A 94 4.54 13.52 -13.78
N ALA A 95 3.98 13.05 -14.90
CA ALA A 95 2.58 13.33 -15.23
C ALA A 95 1.61 12.57 -14.29
N VAL A 96 2.00 11.37 -13.87
CA VAL A 96 1.24 10.50 -12.97
C VAL A 96 2.15 10.01 -11.86
N LEU A 97 1.66 10.05 -10.64
CA LEU A 97 2.34 9.56 -9.44
C LEU A 97 1.41 8.62 -8.69
N HIS A 98 1.90 7.44 -8.33
CA HIS A 98 1.19 6.49 -7.49
C HIS A 98 1.69 6.63 -6.06
N ALA A 99 0.77 6.82 -5.10
CA ALA A 99 1.09 6.93 -3.69
C ALA A 99 0.33 5.88 -2.88
N ASP A 100 1.06 5.20 -1.98
CA ASP A 100 0.52 4.19 -1.08
C ASP A 100 1.23 4.23 0.28
N GLU A 101 0.59 3.66 1.30
CA GLU A 101 1.13 3.57 2.65
C GLU A 101 0.77 2.23 3.30
N THR A 102 1.78 1.55 3.82
CA THR A 102 1.59 0.32 4.60
C THR A 102 2.24 0.42 5.97
N GLY A 103 1.66 -0.26 6.95
CA GLY A 103 2.26 -0.36 8.28
C GLY A 103 3.47 -1.29 8.26
N MET A 104 4.53 -0.92 8.96
CA MET A 104 5.70 -1.77 9.17
C MET A 104 6.08 -1.81 10.66
N ASN A 105 6.75 -2.88 11.09
CA ASN A 105 7.30 -2.97 12.43
C ASN A 105 8.81 -2.77 12.39
N LYS A 106 9.33 -1.91 13.26
CA LYS A 106 10.76 -1.70 13.46
C LYS A 106 11.05 -1.88 14.94
N ASN A 107 11.66 -3.01 15.31
CA ASN A 107 12.04 -3.34 16.69
C ASN A 107 10.90 -3.25 17.73
N GLY A 108 9.67 -3.62 17.33
CA GLY A 108 8.49 -3.53 18.19
C GLY A 108 7.68 -2.25 17.98
N ASP A 109 8.27 -1.20 17.43
CA ASP A 109 7.59 0.06 17.16
C ASP A 109 6.86 0.04 15.82
N ARG A 110 5.68 0.68 15.80
CA ARG A 110 4.91 0.85 14.57
C ARG A 110 5.47 2.01 13.77
N TYR A 111 5.89 1.70 12.55
CA TYR A 111 6.25 2.65 11.52
C TYR A 111 5.28 2.53 10.34
N TRP A 112 5.35 3.49 9.44
CA TRP A 112 4.58 3.52 8.21
C TRP A 112 5.54 3.67 7.04
N LEU A 113 5.55 2.68 6.16
CA LEU A 113 6.31 2.72 4.93
C LEU A 113 5.47 3.38 3.85
N ARG A 114 5.93 4.53 3.37
CA ARG A 114 5.32 5.22 2.23
C ARG A 114 6.00 4.77 0.95
N SER A 115 5.20 4.69 -0.11
CA SER A 115 5.66 4.48 -1.47
C SER A 115 5.18 5.63 -2.34
N ALA A 116 6.09 6.21 -3.12
CA ALA A 116 5.78 7.11 -4.22
C ALA A 116 6.45 6.59 -5.48
N SER A 117 5.69 6.31 -6.54
CA SER A 117 6.25 5.67 -7.73
C SER A 117 5.61 6.10 -9.04
N ASN A 118 6.36 5.92 -10.11
CA ASN A 118 5.89 5.96 -11.48
C ASN A 118 6.46 4.74 -12.25
N SER A 119 6.41 4.73 -13.59
CA SER A 119 6.87 3.60 -14.39
C SER A 119 8.38 3.31 -14.29
N LEU A 120 9.19 4.26 -13.83
CA LEU A 120 10.66 4.17 -13.82
C LEU A 120 11.27 4.34 -12.43
N TRP A 121 10.63 5.13 -11.57
CA TRP A 121 11.16 5.57 -10.29
C TRP A 121 10.25 5.11 -9.16
N THR A 122 10.86 4.68 -8.05
CA THR A 122 10.15 4.33 -6.82
C THR A 122 10.94 4.85 -5.64
N HIS A 123 10.27 5.56 -4.74
CA HIS A 123 10.80 6.04 -3.48
C HIS A 123 10.05 5.39 -2.33
N PHE A 124 10.79 4.77 -1.42
CA PHE A 124 10.26 4.22 -0.17
C PHE A 124 10.77 5.03 1.00
N PHE A 125 9.86 5.39 1.91
CA PHE A 125 10.22 6.17 3.09
C PHE A 125 9.52 5.68 4.36
N PRO A 126 10.25 5.13 5.34
CA PRO A 126 9.69 4.76 6.63
C PRO A 126 9.55 5.99 7.53
N HIS A 127 8.40 6.15 8.19
CA HIS A 127 8.16 7.23 9.13
C HIS A 127 7.33 6.77 10.33
N GLU A 128 7.57 7.33 11.52
CA GLU A 128 6.86 6.95 12.75
C GLU A 128 5.39 7.37 12.73
N ARG A 129 5.09 8.48 12.07
CA ARG A 129 3.74 9.05 11.95
C ARG A 129 3.08 8.71 10.62
N ARG A 130 1.77 8.48 10.68
CA ARG A 130 0.88 8.37 9.52
C ARG A 130 0.33 9.75 9.13
N GLY A 131 0.25 10.02 7.84
CA GLY A 131 -0.43 11.20 7.30
C GLY A 131 0.47 12.30 6.75
N THR A 132 -0.11 13.49 6.65
CA THR A 132 0.43 14.67 5.97
C THR A 132 1.82 15.07 6.46
N GLU A 133 2.08 15.06 7.77
CA GLU A 133 3.40 15.42 8.31
C GLU A 133 4.54 14.58 7.71
N ALA A 134 4.31 13.26 7.60
CA ALA A 134 5.26 12.33 7.04
C ALA A 134 5.38 12.44 5.52
N MET A 135 4.29 12.83 4.85
CA MET A 135 4.28 13.05 3.40
C MET A 135 4.99 14.36 3.04
N ASP A 136 4.84 15.39 3.87
CA ASP A 136 5.48 16.70 3.71
C ASP A 136 6.99 16.60 3.93
N SER A 137 7.44 15.83 4.93
CA SER A 137 8.87 15.63 5.22
C SER A 137 9.64 14.93 4.09
N ILE A 138 8.96 14.13 3.25
CA ILE A 138 9.56 13.51 2.06
C ILE A 138 9.84 14.55 0.96
N GLY A 139 9.02 15.60 0.88
CA GLY A 139 9.18 16.70 -0.08
C GLY A 139 8.67 16.44 -1.50
N ILE A 140 8.05 15.28 -1.78
CA ILE A 140 7.48 14.96 -3.10
C ILE A 140 6.09 15.59 -3.28
N LEU A 141 5.11 15.19 -2.45
CA LEU A 141 3.70 15.57 -2.63
C LEU A 141 3.43 17.09 -2.55
N PRO A 142 4.08 17.87 -1.66
CA PRO A 142 3.91 19.32 -1.62
C PRO A 142 4.24 20.03 -2.95
N GLN A 143 5.13 19.44 -3.75
CA GLN A 143 5.61 20.01 -5.02
C GLN A 143 4.94 19.39 -6.25
N PHE A 144 4.24 18.27 -6.08
CA PHE A 144 3.61 17.55 -7.17
C PHE A 144 2.38 18.29 -7.71
N ARG A 145 2.22 18.29 -9.04
CA ARG A 145 1.14 19.01 -9.75
C ARG A 145 0.39 18.14 -10.78
N GLY A 146 0.84 16.90 -11.00
CA GLY A 146 0.25 15.97 -11.97
C GLY A 146 -1.00 15.26 -11.43
N ILE A 147 -1.21 14.03 -11.90
CA ILE A 147 -2.28 13.15 -11.44
C ILE A 147 -1.77 12.26 -10.30
N LEU A 148 -2.27 12.46 -9.09
CA LEU A 148 -1.93 11.67 -7.91
C LEU A 148 -2.94 10.52 -7.76
N CYS A 149 -2.49 9.30 -8.03
CA CYS A 149 -3.26 8.08 -7.88
C CYS A 149 -3.04 7.47 -6.48
N HIS A 150 -4.09 7.39 -5.65
CA HIS A 150 -3.97 6.91 -4.26
C HIS A 150 -5.17 6.07 -3.78
N ASP A 151 -5.06 5.50 -2.58
CA ASP A 151 -5.99 4.56 -1.91
C ASP A 151 -7.19 5.23 -1.19
N HIS A 152 -7.58 6.44 -1.59
CA HIS A 152 -8.66 7.21 -0.95
C HIS A 152 -8.42 7.60 0.52
N LEU A 153 -7.20 7.45 1.08
CA LEU A 153 -6.90 8.01 2.40
C LEU A 153 -7.16 9.51 2.42
N LYS A 154 -8.04 9.96 3.34
CA LYS A 154 -8.53 11.35 3.41
C LYS A 154 -7.42 12.42 3.46
N LEU A 155 -6.27 12.07 3.99
CA LEU A 155 -5.13 12.97 4.15
C LEU A 155 -4.49 13.36 2.82
N TYR A 156 -4.62 12.57 1.75
CA TYR A 156 -4.12 12.98 0.44
C TYR A 156 -4.85 14.20 -0.10
N TYR A 157 -6.13 14.39 0.25
CA TYR A 157 -6.93 15.53 -0.23
C TYR A 157 -6.49 16.88 0.35
N THR A 158 -5.50 16.93 1.25
CA THR A 158 -4.86 18.20 1.64
C THR A 158 -4.00 18.78 0.52
N TYR A 159 -3.58 17.97 -0.46
CA TYR A 159 -2.75 18.40 -1.60
C TYR A 159 -3.59 18.91 -2.78
N THR A 160 -4.13 20.12 -2.64
CA THR A 160 -5.05 20.73 -3.60
C THR A 160 -4.44 21.16 -4.94
N THR A 161 -3.11 21.12 -5.06
CA THR A 161 -2.38 21.56 -6.26
C THR A 161 -2.25 20.47 -7.33
N CYS A 162 -2.71 19.26 -7.05
CA CYS A 162 -2.68 18.13 -7.97
C CYS A 162 -4.09 17.66 -8.33
N THR A 163 -4.21 16.87 -9.40
CA THR A 163 -5.47 16.21 -9.72
C THR A 163 -5.49 14.85 -9.03
N HIS A 164 -6.53 14.57 -8.25
CA HIS A 164 -6.67 13.29 -7.57
C HIS A 164 -7.30 12.25 -8.51
N ALA A 165 -6.67 11.09 -8.58
CA ALA A 165 -7.25 9.87 -9.13
C ALA A 165 -7.24 8.80 -8.04
N LEU A 166 -8.22 7.91 -8.06
CA LEU A 166 -8.27 6.83 -7.11
C LEU A 166 -7.79 5.52 -7.73
N CYS A 167 -7.08 4.73 -6.93
CA CYS A 167 -6.46 3.51 -7.39
C CYS A 167 -7.51 2.42 -7.65
N ASN A 168 -7.72 2.06 -8.92
CA ASN A 168 -8.69 1.02 -9.30
C ASN A 168 -8.46 -0.31 -8.56
N ALA A 169 -7.21 -0.70 -8.27
CA ALA A 169 -6.93 -1.93 -7.51
C ALA A 169 -7.41 -1.85 -6.04
N HIS A 170 -7.40 -0.66 -5.43
CA HIS A 170 -8.01 -0.44 -4.12
C HIS A 170 -9.53 -0.43 -4.23
N HIS A 171 -10.09 0.29 -5.21
CA HIS A 171 -11.53 0.31 -5.47
C HIS A 171 -12.13 -1.08 -5.67
N LEU A 172 -11.50 -1.92 -6.50
CA LEU A 172 -11.99 -3.27 -6.77
C LEU A 172 -12.00 -4.13 -5.50
N ARG A 173 -11.02 -3.97 -4.59
CA ARG A 173 -11.00 -4.67 -3.29
C ARG A 173 -12.09 -4.17 -2.36
N GLU A 174 -12.31 -2.86 -2.29
CA GLU A 174 -13.38 -2.28 -1.48
C GLU A 174 -14.76 -2.72 -1.98
N LEU A 175 -14.99 -2.68 -3.30
CA LEU A 175 -16.24 -3.11 -3.93
C LEU A 175 -16.50 -4.61 -3.71
N GLU A 176 -15.46 -5.45 -3.75
CA GLU A 176 -15.59 -6.86 -3.41
C GLU A 176 -15.99 -7.05 -1.95
N GLY A 177 -15.37 -6.30 -1.03
CA GLY A 177 -15.74 -6.31 0.38
C GLY A 177 -17.20 -5.92 0.60
N VAL A 178 -17.71 -4.90 -0.11
CA VAL A 178 -19.13 -4.55 -0.05
C VAL A 178 -20.02 -5.69 -0.55
N TRP A 179 -19.65 -6.34 -1.65
CA TRP A 179 -20.43 -7.45 -2.18
C TRP A 179 -20.41 -8.70 -1.28
N GLU A 180 -19.26 -9.08 -0.74
CA GLU A 180 -19.09 -10.30 0.05
C GLU A 180 -19.53 -10.14 1.51
N GLU A 181 -19.23 -9.00 2.12
CA GLU A 181 -19.39 -8.79 3.57
C GLU A 181 -20.55 -7.85 3.94
N ASP A 182 -20.97 -6.94 3.05
CA ASP A 182 -21.86 -5.82 3.39
C ASP A 182 -23.17 -5.84 2.58
N ASN A 183 -24.17 -6.58 3.06
CA ASN A 183 -25.53 -6.63 2.53
C ASN A 183 -25.67 -7.06 1.05
N LYS A 184 -24.60 -7.51 0.39
CA LYS A 184 -24.61 -7.96 -1.02
C LYS A 184 -25.21 -6.92 -1.96
N GLN A 185 -24.80 -5.66 -1.77
CA GLN A 185 -25.31 -4.54 -2.54
C GLN A 185 -24.95 -4.71 -4.02
N ARG A 186 -25.94 -4.62 -4.91
CA ARG A 186 -25.79 -4.96 -6.33
C ARG A 186 -24.96 -3.91 -7.06
N TRP A 187 -25.13 -2.64 -6.68
CA TRP A 187 -24.35 -1.55 -7.27
C TRP A 187 -22.84 -1.78 -7.15
N ALA A 188 -22.36 -2.39 -6.06
CA ALA A 188 -20.94 -2.66 -5.85
C ALA A 188 -20.41 -3.69 -6.86
N LYS A 189 -21.18 -4.77 -7.07
CA LYS A 189 -20.88 -5.80 -8.07
C LYS A 189 -20.91 -5.24 -9.50
N GLU A 190 -21.92 -4.43 -9.82
CA GLU A 190 -22.06 -3.78 -11.13
C GLU A 190 -20.92 -2.78 -11.39
N THR A 191 -20.54 -2.00 -10.38
CA THR A 191 -19.42 -1.05 -10.46
C THR A 191 -18.11 -1.79 -10.69
N LYS A 192 -17.87 -2.88 -9.95
CA LYS A 192 -16.68 -3.72 -10.13
C LYS A 192 -16.58 -4.24 -11.57
N ALA A 193 -17.65 -4.85 -12.07
CA ALA A 193 -17.71 -5.37 -13.43
C ALA A 193 -17.48 -4.27 -14.49
N LEU A 194 -18.06 -3.07 -14.28
CA LEU A 194 -17.86 -1.94 -15.18
C LEU A 194 -16.39 -1.47 -15.20
N LEU A 195 -15.72 -1.39 -14.04
CA LEU A 195 -14.31 -0.99 -13.97
C LEU A 195 -13.40 -2.02 -14.65
N GLU A 196 -13.68 -3.31 -14.50
CA GLU A 196 -12.96 -4.38 -15.19
C GLU A 196 -13.18 -4.31 -16.71
N GLU A 197 -14.41 -4.04 -17.17
CA GLU A 197 -14.73 -3.82 -18.57
C GLU A 197 -13.99 -2.62 -19.16
N ILE A 198 -14.00 -1.48 -18.46
CA ILE A 198 -13.28 -0.26 -18.87
C ILE A 198 -11.77 -0.55 -19.01
N ASN A 199 -11.19 -1.29 -18.06
CA ASN A 199 -9.78 -1.64 -18.10
C ASN A 199 -9.43 -2.52 -19.32
N CYS A 200 -10.29 -3.47 -19.68
CA CYS A 200 -10.13 -4.25 -20.91
C CYS A 200 -10.25 -3.37 -22.15
N ALA A 201 -11.29 -2.53 -22.24
CA ALA A 201 -11.50 -1.64 -23.38
C ALA A 201 -10.32 -0.66 -23.59
N ILE A 202 -9.75 -0.11 -22.51
CA ILE A 202 -8.56 0.75 -22.58
C ILE A 202 -7.36 -0.03 -23.10
N LYS A 203 -7.14 -1.26 -22.63
CA LYS A 203 -6.02 -2.10 -23.08
C LYS A 203 -6.15 -2.44 -24.57
N ASP A 204 -7.35 -2.82 -25.00
CA ASP A 204 -7.62 -3.17 -26.39
C ASP A 204 -7.46 -1.96 -27.33
N ALA A 205 -7.74 -0.75 -26.82
CA ALA A 205 -7.53 0.52 -27.53
C ALA A 205 -6.06 1.04 -27.47
N GLY A 206 -5.13 0.30 -26.88
CA GLY A 206 -3.71 0.69 -26.81
C GLY A 206 -3.39 1.71 -25.71
N GLY A 207 -4.22 1.80 -24.67
CA GLY A 207 -3.98 2.60 -23.47
C GLY A 207 -4.79 3.89 -23.35
N LEU A 208 -5.60 4.24 -24.36
CA LEU A 208 -6.45 5.42 -24.34
C LEU A 208 -7.74 5.16 -25.11
N LEU A 209 -8.88 5.51 -24.49
CA LEU A 209 -10.17 5.52 -25.18
C LEU A 209 -10.45 6.89 -25.80
N GLU A 210 -11.13 6.86 -26.94
CA GLU A 210 -11.70 8.06 -27.55
C GLU A 210 -12.72 8.73 -26.63
N THR A 211 -12.82 10.06 -26.73
CA THR A 211 -13.64 10.87 -25.81
C THR A 211 -15.10 10.41 -25.75
N HIS A 212 -15.66 10.05 -26.92
CA HIS A 212 -17.04 9.58 -27.02
C HIS A 212 -17.26 8.22 -26.35
N GLU A 213 -16.31 7.29 -26.45
CA GLU A 213 -16.38 5.98 -25.78
C GLU A 213 -16.19 6.14 -24.26
N SER A 214 -15.24 6.96 -23.82
CA SER A 214 -15.08 7.27 -22.40
C SER A 214 -16.36 7.86 -21.80
N GLU A 215 -17.08 8.70 -22.55
CA GLU A 215 -18.32 9.31 -22.06
C GLU A 215 -19.45 8.28 -21.89
N LYS A 216 -19.55 7.29 -22.77
CA LYS A 216 -20.50 6.17 -22.60
C LYS A 216 -20.25 5.42 -21.28
N TYR A 217 -18.99 5.15 -20.95
CA TYR A 217 -18.62 4.52 -19.69
C TYR A 217 -18.94 5.41 -18.48
N ARG A 218 -18.67 6.72 -18.56
CA ARG A 218 -19.02 7.67 -17.48
C ARG A 218 -20.52 7.78 -17.25
N GLN A 219 -21.34 7.66 -18.30
CA GLN A 219 -22.80 7.65 -18.17
C GLN A 219 -23.28 6.37 -17.46
N ARG A 220 -22.77 5.20 -17.87
CA ARG A 220 -23.06 3.92 -17.21
C ARG A 220 -22.64 3.93 -15.73
N TYR A 221 -21.45 4.46 -15.44
CA TYR A 221 -20.95 4.61 -14.08
C TYR A 221 -21.88 5.46 -13.22
N ARG A 222 -22.30 6.65 -13.72
CA ARG A 222 -23.26 7.52 -13.03
C ARG A 222 -24.61 6.86 -12.79
N ALA A 223 -25.11 6.07 -13.75
CA ALA A 223 -26.37 5.34 -13.59
C ALA A 223 -26.28 4.29 -12.46
N ILE A 224 -25.15 3.57 -12.36
CA ILE A 224 -24.94 2.61 -11.25
C ILE A 224 -24.90 3.34 -9.90
N LEU A 225 -24.23 4.50 -9.83
CA LEU A 225 -24.18 5.29 -8.60
C LEU A 225 -25.55 5.81 -8.16
N GLN A 226 -26.43 6.17 -9.09
CA GLN A 226 -27.81 6.55 -8.75
C GLN A 226 -28.58 5.39 -8.10
N ASN A 227 -28.37 4.16 -8.58
CA ASN A 227 -28.95 2.97 -7.94
C ASN A 227 -28.34 2.74 -6.55
N ALA A 228 -27.04 3.00 -6.38
CA ALA A 228 -26.35 2.90 -5.10
C ALA A 228 -26.97 3.79 -4.01
N GLU A 229 -27.43 5.00 -4.35
CA GLU A 229 -28.10 5.90 -3.39
C GLU A 229 -29.42 5.33 -2.85
N THR A 230 -30.08 4.47 -3.63
CA THR A 230 -31.31 3.79 -3.22
C THR A 230 -31.01 2.58 -2.33
N GLU A 231 -29.96 1.82 -2.67
CA GLU A 231 -29.54 0.64 -1.90
C GLU A 231 -28.82 1.00 -0.59
N CYS A 232 -28.11 2.13 -0.56
CA CYS A 232 -27.32 2.62 0.56
C CYS A 232 -27.66 4.10 0.86
N PRO A 233 -28.87 4.39 1.38
CA PRO A 233 -29.26 5.75 1.67
C PRO A 233 -28.36 6.37 2.77
N PRO A 234 -28.11 7.69 2.73
CA PRO A 234 -27.33 8.34 3.76
C PRO A 234 -28.02 8.19 5.14
N PRO A 235 -27.24 8.02 6.22
CA PRO A 235 -27.82 7.83 7.55
C PRO A 235 -28.65 9.05 7.96
N ASP A 236 -29.84 8.79 8.49
CA ASP A 236 -30.81 9.82 8.86
C ASP A 236 -30.24 10.78 9.91
N LYS A 237 -30.12 12.06 9.54
CA LYS A 237 -29.56 13.12 10.39
C LYS A 237 -30.39 13.36 11.65
N THR A 238 -31.68 12.97 11.66
CA THR A 238 -32.60 13.16 12.79
C THR A 238 -32.46 12.12 13.90
N SER A 239 -31.80 10.99 13.61
CA SER A 239 -31.51 9.92 14.59
C SER A 239 -30.41 10.29 15.60
N ARG A 240 -29.84 11.50 15.52
CA ARG A 240 -28.85 12.08 16.43
C ARG A 240 -29.47 12.47 17.78
N LYS A 241 -30.02 11.51 18.53
CA LYS A 241 -30.29 11.69 19.97
C LYS A 241 -29.16 11.07 20.77
N GLY A 242 -28.25 11.93 21.22
CA GLY A 242 -27.36 11.71 22.37
C GLY A 242 -26.63 10.36 22.43
N LYS A 243 -25.46 10.28 21.80
CA LYS A 243 -24.30 9.47 22.23
C LYS A 243 -23.13 9.81 21.30
N GLY A 244 -22.04 10.34 21.86
CA GLY A 244 -20.83 10.75 21.15
C GLY A 244 -19.98 9.58 20.62
N GLY A 245 -20.61 8.65 19.91
CA GLY A 245 -19.96 7.55 19.20
C GLY A 245 -20.34 7.57 17.73
N ARG A 246 -19.39 7.25 16.85
CA ARG A 246 -19.61 7.15 15.40
C ARG A 246 -20.68 6.08 15.15
N VAL A 247 -21.83 6.47 14.60
CA VAL A 247 -22.83 5.50 14.11
C VAL A 247 -22.11 4.58 13.14
N LYS A 248 -22.27 3.26 13.33
CA LYS A 248 -21.71 2.25 12.42
C LYS A 248 -22.34 2.51 11.05
N LYS A 249 -21.57 3.17 10.17
CA LYS A 249 -21.88 3.20 8.75
C LYS A 249 -21.61 1.79 8.23
N ASP A 250 -22.46 1.30 7.34
CA ASP A 250 -22.06 0.26 6.39
C ASP A 250 -20.80 0.78 5.68
N LYS A 251 -19.82 -0.09 5.41
CA LYS A 251 -18.46 0.27 4.96
C LYS A 251 -18.45 0.80 3.51
N SER A 252 -19.52 1.43 3.05
CA SER A 252 -19.62 2.05 1.74
C SER A 252 -18.71 3.29 1.67
N PRO A 253 -17.85 3.42 0.65
CA PRO A 253 -17.08 4.65 0.40
C PRO A 253 -18.02 5.85 0.25
N GLU A 254 -17.66 7.00 0.80
CA GLU A 254 -18.39 8.26 0.55
C GLU A 254 -18.29 8.60 -0.95
N SER A 255 -19.35 8.32 -1.71
CA SER A 255 -19.49 8.58 -3.16
C SER A 255 -19.64 10.06 -3.52
N SER A 256 -19.39 10.98 -2.58
CA SER A 256 -19.70 12.41 -2.72
C SER A 256 -18.50 13.29 -3.14
N GLY A 257 -17.32 12.71 -3.35
CA GLY A 257 -16.22 13.41 -4.00
C GLY A 257 -16.38 13.31 -5.51
N THR A 258 -16.50 14.44 -6.20
CA THR A 258 -16.50 14.52 -7.67
C THR A 258 -15.26 13.82 -8.23
N ILE A 259 -15.39 12.53 -8.59
CA ILE A 259 -14.35 11.76 -9.28
C ILE A 259 -14.29 12.32 -10.70
N THR A 260 -13.47 13.36 -10.84
CA THR A 260 -13.23 14.00 -12.12
C THR A 260 -12.15 13.18 -12.80
N ARG A 261 -12.56 12.39 -13.80
CA ARG A 261 -11.76 11.47 -14.65
C ARG A 261 -11.60 10.05 -14.13
N VAL A 262 -12.58 9.21 -14.49
CA VAL A 262 -12.29 7.92 -15.14
C VAL A 262 -11.99 8.19 -16.60
#